data_AF-A0A2A2Q925-F1
#
_entry.id   AF-A0A2A2Q925-F1
#
_cell.length_a   1.000
_cell.length_b   1.000
_cell.length_c   1.000
_cell.angle_alpha   90.00
_cell.angle_beta   90.00
_cell.angle_gamma   90.00
#
_symmetry.space_group_name_H-M   'P 1'
#
loop_
_entity.id
_entity.type
_entity.pdbx_description
1 polymer ?
#
loop_
_entity_poly.entity_id
_entity_poly.type
_entity_poly.pdbx_seq_one_letter_code
_entity_poly.pdbx_strand_id
1 'polypeptide(L)'
;DQAQVEDAARQLAYTKIESPISGRVGLRHVDAGNVVRPGDAQGIVMITQTRPIAVSFTVPEVDLQKVVEPLRAGEELTVEAWDRNEQTLLANGVLRTADNQIDIATGTLRLKAEFANADEKLFPNQFVNVRLKVRTVKQAIVIPAAAVQFGSRGTYIFIANEKNEAAVRDIVLGPADGIMQSVTKGLEGGENVIVEGVDRLREGRPVTLVTGPGGVGPAPTPGAPGAPGAGKGEGKGGKKKKEK
;
A
#
# COMPACT_ATOMS: atom_id res chain seq x y z
N ASP A 1 -1.01 -25.38 61.14
CA ASP A 1 -1.61 -24.05 61.32
C ASP A 1 -1.12 -23.01 60.33
N GLN A 2 0.19 -22.84 60.11
CA GLN A 2 0.70 -21.82 59.18
C GLN A 2 0.18 -21.93 57.74
N ALA A 3 0.04 -23.14 57.21
CA ALA A 3 -0.55 -23.37 55.88
C ALA A 3 -2.01 -22.90 55.76
N GLN A 4 -2.80 -22.98 56.84
CA GLN A 4 -4.19 -22.51 56.83
C GLN A 4 -4.27 -20.98 56.86
N VAL A 5 -3.35 -20.33 57.58
CA VAL A 5 -3.25 -18.86 57.61
C VAL A 5 -2.85 -18.32 56.23
N GLU A 6 -1.90 -18.96 55.57
CA GLU A 6 -1.47 -18.59 54.21
C GLU A 6 -2.59 -18.79 53.17
N ASP A 7 -3.38 -19.85 53.31
CA ASP A 7 -4.50 -20.11 52.41
C ASP A 7 -5.64 -19.09 52.60
N ALA A 8 -5.98 -18.76 53.86
CA ALA A 8 -6.93 -17.70 54.18
C ALA A 8 -6.45 -16.32 53.69
N ALA A 9 -5.16 -16.02 53.81
CA ALA A 9 -4.56 -14.80 53.26
C ALA A 9 -4.65 -14.74 51.73
N ARG A 10 -4.47 -15.87 51.04
CA ARG A 10 -4.62 -15.97 49.59
C ARG A 10 -6.08 -15.78 49.16
N GLN A 11 -7.03 -16.36 49.88
CA GLN A 11 -8.47 -16.18 49.63
C GLN A 11 -8.87 -14.71 49.81
N LEU A 12 -8.33 -14.03 50.82
CA LEU A 12 -8.53 -12.59 51.00
C LEU A 12 -7.90 -11.80 49.85
N ALA A 13 -6.68 -12.15 49.40
CA ALA A 13 -6.06 -11.50 48.25
C ALA A 13 -6.90 -11.62 46.98
N TYR A 14 -7.55 -12.76 46.73
CA TYR A 14 -8.46 -12.95 45.59
C TYR A 14 -9.74 -12.09 45.64
N THR A 15 -10.08 -11.50 46.79
CA THR A 15 -11.17 -10.50 46.86
C THR A 15 -10.79 -9.16 46.22
N LYS A 16 -9.49 -8.88 46.09
CA LYS A 16 -8.96 -7.70 45.40
C LYS A 16 -8.50 -8.10 44.01
N ILE A 17 -9.31 -7.77 43.01
CA ILE A 17 -9.03 -8.11 41.62
C ILE A 17 -8.11 -7.05 41.03
N GLU A 18 -6.85 -7.41 40.84
CA GLU A 18 -5.81 -6.57 40.21
C GLU A 18 -5.57 -7.02 38.77
N SER A 19 -5.14 -6.09 37.92
CA SER A 19 -4.81 -6.41 36.53
C SER A 19 -3.47 -7.15 36.45
N PRO A 20 -3.40 -8.31 35.78
CA PRO A 20 -2.14 -9.02 35.59
C PRO A 20 -1.23 -8.36 34.55
N ILE A 21 -1.79 -7.49 33.70
CA ILE A 21 -1.08 -6.83 32.59
C ILE A 21 -1.42 -5.34 32.51
N SER A 22 -0.53 -4.56 31.90
CA SER A 22 -0.86 -3.20 31.49
C SER A 22 -1.58 -3.22 30.14
N GLY A 23 -2.62 -2.41 30.00
CA GLY A 23 -3.39 -2.36 28.75
C GLY A 23 -4.59 -1.45 28.85
N ARG A 24 -5.42 -1.48 27.79
CA ARG A 24 -6.66 -0.73 27.73
C ARG A 24 -7.80 -1.60 28.24
N VAL A 25 -8.56 -1.07 29.19
CA VAL A 25 -9.74 -1.74 29.75
C VAL A 25 -10.93 -1.53 28.79
N GLY A 26 -11.59 -2.63 28.45
CA GLY A 26 -12.83 -2.63 27.67
C GLY A 26 -14.04 -2.17 28.49
N LEU A 27 -15.23 -2.32 27.92
CA LEU A 27 -16.46 -2.14 28.67
C LEU A 27 -16.57 -3.21 29.77
N ARG A 28 -17.12 -2.84 30.93
CA ARG A 28 -17.38 -3.83 31.98
C ARG A 28 -18.46 -4.80 31.51
N HIS A 29 -18.27 -6.08 31.80
CA HIS A 29 -19.29 -7.11 31.57
C HIS A 29 -20.18 -7.32 32.79
N VAL A 30 -19.73 -6.84 33.95
CA VAL A 30 -20.36 -7.08 35.24
C VAL A 30 -20.52 -5.76 35.99
N ASP A 31 -21.68 -5.57 36.61
CA ASP A 31 -22.00 -4.40 37.40
C ASP A 31 -21.79 -4.64 38.90
N ALA A 32 -21.66 -3.56 39.65
CA ALA A 32 -21.60 -3.64 41.11
C ALA A 32 -22.88 -4.29 41.66
N GLY A 33 -22.72 -5.32 42.49
CA GLY A 33 -23.83 -6.10 43.05
C GLY A 33 -24.09 -7.42 42.33
N ASN A 34 -23.52 -7.64 41.15
CA ASN A 34 -23.59 -8.93 40.48
C ASN A 34 -22.67 -9.95 41.15
N VAL A 35 -23.10 -11.21 41.15
CA VAL A 35 -22.29 -12.34 41.65
C VAL A 35 -21.33 -12.79 40.56
N VAL A 36 -20.03 -12.83 40.87
CA VAL A 36 -18.97 -13.35 39.99
C VAL A 36 -18.48 -14.69 40.50
N ARG A 37 -18.14 -15.61 39.59
CA ARG A 37 -17.65 -16.94 39.93
C ARG A 37 -16.25 -17.18 39.36
N PRO A 38 -15.40 -17.94 40.06
CA PRO A 38 -14.15 -18.41 39.49
C PRO A 38 -14.42 -19.18 38.19
N GLY A 39 -13.75 -18.79 37.11
CA GLY A 39 -13.89 -19.45 35.81
C GLY A 39 -15.03 -18.93 34.91
N ASP A 40 -15.70 -17.82 35.25
CA ASP A 40 -16.65 -17.18 34.34
C ASP A 40 -15.97 -16.84 33.00
N ALA A 41 -16.50 -17.39 31.90
CA ALA A 41 -15.85 -17.33 30.59
C ALA A 41 -15.70 -15.91 30.01
N GLN A 42 -16.57 -14.98 30.41
CA GLN A 42 -16.51 -13.58 29.98
C GLN A 42 -15.66 -12.71 30.91
N GLY A 43 -15.30 -13.22 32.10
CA GLY A 43 -14.64 -12.45 33.14
C GLY A 43 -15.45 -11.21 33.58
N ILE A 44 -14.76 -10.27 34.23
CA ILE A 44 -15.36 -9.00 34.71
C ILE A 44 -15.16 -7.90 33.67
N VAL A 45 -13.93 -7.80 33.16
CA VAL A 45 -13.53 -6.84 32.11
C VAL A 45 -12.51 -7.53 31.21
N MET A 46 -12.47 -7.13 29.93
CA MET A 46 -11.38 -7.49 29.03
C MET A 46 -10.29 -6.41 29.08
N ILE A 47 -9.03 -6.80 29.25
CA ILE A 47 -7.88 -5.90 29.20
C ILE A 47 -7.04 -6.30 28.00
N THR A 48 -6.86 -5.37 27.07
CA THR A 48 -6.09 -5.62 25.84
C THR A 48 -4.87 -4.72 25.80
N GLN A 49 -3.69 -5.31 25.64
CA GLN A 49 -2.47 -4.54 25.40
C GLN A 49 -2.50 -3.96 23.97
N THR A 50 -2.52 -2.63 23.87
CA THR A 50 -2.52 -1.91 22.59
C THR A 50 -1.17 -1.32 22.22
N ARG A 51 -0.19 -1.37 23.14
CA ARG A 51 1.16 -0.82 22.99
C ARG A 51 2.21 -1.77 23.58
N PRO A 52 3.14 -2.30 22.78
CA PRO A 52 3.09 -2.37 21.32
C PRO A 52 1.89 -3.21 20.85
N ILE A 53 1.49 -3.03 19.60
CA ILE A 53 0.51 -3.86 18.90
C ILE A 53 1.22 -4.69 17.82
N ALA A 54 0.70 -5.87 17.56
CA ALA A 54 1.19 -6.71 16.48
C ALA A 54 0.16 -6.86 15.37
N VAL A 55 0.62 -6.80 14.13
CA VAL A 55 -0.18 -7.12 12.95
C VAL A 55 0.29 -8.46 12.41
N SER A 56 -0.64 -9.39 12.29
CA SER A 56 -0.43 -10.68 11.65
C SER A 56 -0.92 -10.61 10.21
N PHE A 57 -0.06 -10.93 9.26
CA PHE A 57 -0.38 -10.96 7.83
C PHE A 57 0.25 -12.19 7.19
N THR A 58 -0.17 -12.51 5.97
CA THR A 58 0.33 -13.69 5.25
C THR A 58 1.03 -13.27 3.96
N VAL A 59 2.02 -14.05 3.55
CA VAL A 59 2.75 -13.88 2.28
C VAL A 59 2.70 -15.20 1.51
N PRO A 60 2.47 -15.18 0.18
CA PRO A 60 2.53 -16.38 -0.65
C PRO A 60 3.87 -17.11 -0.59
N GLU A 61 3.86 -18.44 -0.66
CA GLU A 61 5.08 -19.27 -0.65
C GLU A 61 6.08 -18.88 -1.75
N VAL A 62 5.60 -18.43 -2.92
CA VAL A 62 6.46 -18.02 -4.06
C VAL A 62 7.37 -16.84 -3.74
N ASP A 63 6.99 -15.99 -2.78
CA ASP A 63 7.75 -14.82 -2.35
C ASP A 63 8.48 -15.03 -1.02
N LEU A 64 8.37 -16.22 -0.44
CA LEU A 64 8.89 -16.55 0.89
C LEU A 64 10.39 -16.31 0.99
N GLN A 65 11.18 -16.76 0.01
CA GLN A 65 12.64 -16.59 0.03
C GLN A 65 13.03 -15.11 0.05
N LYS A 66 12.27 -14.26 -0.66
CA LYS A 66 12.54 -12.82 -0.68
C LYS A 66 12.45 -12.20 0.71
N VAL A 67 11.54 -12.69 1.56
CA VAL A 67 11.32 -12.18 2.93
C VAL A 67 12.21 -12.88 3.96
N VAL A 68 12.38 -14.20 3.85
CA VAL A 68 13.08 -15.01 4.85
C VAL A 68 14.60 -14.83 4.76
N GLU A 69 15.17 -14.61 3.57
CA GLU A 69 16.60 -14.37 3.41
C GLU A 69 17.07 -13.11 4.16
N PRO A 70 16.49 -11.89 3.94
CA PRO A 70 16.86 -10.70 4.70
C PRO A 70 16.59 -10.84 6.20
N LEU A 71 15.46 -11.47 6.57
CA LEU A 71 15.12 -11.67 7.97
C LEU A 71 16.15 -12.55 8.69
N ARG A 72 16.65 -13.60 8.04
CA ARG A 72 17.72 -14.47 8.56
C ARG A 72 19.09 -13.78 8.54
N ALA A 73 19.32 -12.87 7.60
CA ALA A 73 20.50 -12.03 7.58
C ALA A 73 20.52 -10.97 8.71
N GLY A 74 19.42 -10.84 9.46
CA GLY A 74 19.28 -9.86 10.54
C GLY A 74 18.95 -8.46 10.04
N GLU A 75 18.46 -8.33 8.80
CA GLU A 75 18.00 -7.05 8.28
C GLU A 75 16.66 -6.67 8.90
N GLU A 76 16.56 -5.42 9.37
CA GLU A 76 15.28 -4.87 9.84
C GLU A 76 14.38 -4.54 8.65
N LEU A 77 13.41 -5.43 8.41
CA LEU A 77 12.40 -5.21 7.38
C LEU A 77 11.31 -4.27 7.89
N THR A 78 11.23 -3.08 7.29
CA THR A 78 10.19 -2.09 7.60
C THR A 78 8.84 -2.55 7.06
N VAL A 79 7.82 -2.37 7.89
CA VAL A 79 6.44 -2.75 7.59
C VAL A 79 5.55 -1.54 7.75
N GLU A 80 4.76 -1.23 6.74
CA GLU A 80 3.78 -0.17 6.77
C GLU A 80 2.38 -0.77 6.89
N ALA A 81 1.59 -0.28 7.83
CA ALA A 81 0.18 -0.62 7.98
C ALA A 81 -0.67 0.52 7.40
N TRP A 82 -1.45 0.20 6.38
CA TRP A 82 -2.36 1.10 5.67
C TRP A 82 -3.80 0.78 6.02
N ASP A 83 -4.68 1.76 5.84
CA ASP A 83 -6.11 1.55 5.95
C ASP A 83 -6.64 0.57 4.88
N ARG A 84 -7.91 0.18 5.03
CA ARG A 84 -8.58 -0.77 4.12
C ARG A 84 -8.62 -0.27 2.66
N ASN A 85 -8.55 1.05 2.45
CA ASN A 85 -8.66 1.67 1.13
C ASN A 85 -7.28 2.01 0.52
N GLU A 86 -6.19 1.70 1.23
CA GLU A 86 -4.81 2.05 0.88
C GLU A 86 -4.59 3.58 0.70
N GLN A 87 -5.35 4.40 1.41
CA GLN A 87 -5.26 5.86 1.30
C GLN A 87 -4.46 6.49 2.42
N THR A 88 -4.59 5.95 3.63
CA THR A 88 -3.96 6.51 4.84
C THR A 88 -2.97 5.52 5.42
N LEU A 89 -1.74 5.98 5.63
CA LEU A 89 -0.75 5.27 6.44
C LEU A 89 -1.15 5.36 7.92
N LEU A 90 -1.45 4.23 8.54
CA LEU A 90 -1.87 4.14 9.94
C LEU A 90 -0.66 4.13 10.88
N ALA A 91 0.33 3.28 10.60
CA ALA A 91 1.53 3.16 11.41
C ALA A 91 2.69 2.48 10.64
N ASN A 92 3.90 2.75 11.10
CA ASN A 92 5.11 2.05 10.68
C ASN A 92 5.57 1.10 11.79
N GLY A 93 6.07 -0.06 11.38
CA GLY A 93 6.50 -1.12 12.26
C GLY A 93 7.67 -1.88 11.66
N VAL A 94 8.06 -2.93 12.37
CA VAL A 94 9.17 -3.80 11.98
C VAL A 94 8.70 -5.24 11.98
N LEU A 95 9.15 -6.01 10.99
CA LEU A 95 8.89 -7.45 10.96
C LEU A 95 9.69 -8.09 12.11
N ARG A 96 9.00 -8.79 13.01
CA ARG A 96 9.66 -9.45 14.16
C ARG A 96 9.91 -10.92 13.91
N THR A 97 8.88 -11.62 13.43
CA THR A 97 8.94 -13.08 13.32
C THR A 97 8.13 -13.55 12.12
N ALA A 98 8.67 -14.58 11.46
CA ALA A 98 7.92 -15.43 10.54
C ALA A 98 7.50 -16.70 11.28
N ASP A 99 6.33 -17.23 10.92
CA ASP A 99 5.92 -18.56 11.35
C ASP A 99 6.88 -19.61 10.78
N ASN A 100 6.92 -20.80 11.39
CA ASN A 100 7.79 -21.89 10.96
C ASN A 100 7.07 -22.92 10.10
N GLN A 101 5.77 -22.73 9.85
CA GLN A 101 4.93 -23.61 9.05
C GLN A 101 4.16 -22.82 8.00
N ILE A 102 4.18 -23.35 6.78
CA ILE A 102 3.32 -22.87 5.70
C ILE A 102 1.93 -23.46 5.93
N ASP A 103 0.92 -22.61 5.81
CA ASP A 103 -0.46 -23.07 5.81
C ASP A 103 -0.75 -23.77 4.47
N ILE A 104 -0.89 -25.10 4.52
CA ILE A 104 -1.15 -25.94 3.35
C ILE A 104 -2.50 -25.68 2.67
N ALA A 105 -3.46 -25.09 3.37
CA ALA A 105 -4.77 -24.78 2.80
C ALA A 105 -4.73 -23.53 1.93
N THR A 106 -3.87 -22.56 2.27
CA THR A 106 -3.76 -21.28 1.55
C THR A 106 -2.48 -21.12 0.75
N GLY A 107 -1.46 -21.97 0.99
CA GLY A 107 -0.14 -21.83 0.38
C GLY A 107 0.58 -20.55 0.84
N THR A 108 0.31 -20.09 2.08
CA THR A 108 0.87 -18.85 2.61
C THR A 108 1.61 -19.05 3.91
N LEU A 109 2.61 -18.21 4.15
CA LEU A 109 3.35 -18.14 5.40
C LEU A 109 2.83 -16.98 6.24
N ARG A 110 2.51 -17.25 7.51
CA ARG A 110 2.11 -16.19 8.44
C ARG A 110 3.34 -15.43 8.95
N LEU A 111 3.21 -14.12 9.03
CA LEU A 111 4.23 -13.19 9.48
C LEU A 111 3.64 -12.29 10.55
N LYS A 112 4.48 -11.86 11.49
CA LYS A 112 4.09 -10.97 12.58
C LYS A 112 5.02 -9.76 12.60
N ALA A 113 4.43 -8.59 12.40
CA ALA A 113 5.10 -7.31 12.53
C ALA A 113 4.63 -6.61 13.81
N GLU A 114 5.55 -5.88 14.43
CA GLU A 114 5.32 -5.13 15.67
C GLU A 114 5.33 -3.63 15.39
N PHE A 115 4.38 -2.94 16.00
CA PHE A 115 4.15 -1.51 15.86
C PHE A 115 4.06 -0.90 17.26
N ALA A 116 4.72 0.24 17.49
CA ALA A 116 4.69 0.89 18.80
C ALA A 116 3.28 1.40 19.19
N ASN A 117 2.51 1.86 18.19
CA ASN A 117 1.13 2.36 18.33
C ASN A 117 0.96 3.42 19.45
N ALA A 118 1.90 4.35 19.56
CA ALA A 118 1.90 5.39 20.59
C ALA A 118 0.67 6.31 20.50
N ASP A 119 0.18 6.54 19.29
CA ASP A 119 -0.98 7.34 18.93
C ASP A 119 -2.30 6.56 18.90
N GLU A 120 -2.29 5.25 19.24
CA GLU A 120 -3.47 4.38 19.33
C GLU A 120 -4.36 4.37 18.06
N LYS A 121 -3.76 4.61 16.89
CA LYS A 121 -4.47 4.56 15.60
C LYS A 121 -4.83 3.14 15.19
N LEU A 122 -4.01 2.16 15.58
CA LEU A 122 -4.28 0.75 15.32
C LEU A 122 -5.10 0.16 16.46
N PHE A 123 -6.23 -0.44 16.10
CA PHE A 123 -7.10 -1.16 17.02
C PHE A 123 -6.89 -2.68 16.93
N PRO A 124 -7.01 -3.40 18.07
CA PRO A 124 -7.04 -4.85 18.05
C PRO A 124 -8.13 -5.38 17.11
N ASN A 125 -7.84 -6.45 16.37
CA ASN A 125 -8.72 -7.06 15.37
C ASN A 125 -9.12 -6.15 14.20
N GLN A 126 -8.48 -5.00 14.04
CA GLN A 126 -8.67 -4.14 12.87
C GLN A 126 -8.06 -4.79 11.63
N PHE A 127 -8.80 -4.79 10.52
CA PHE A 127 -8.27 -5.16 9.22
C PHE A 127 -7.42 -4.01 8.66
N VAL A 128 -6.20 -4.31 8.26
CA VAL A 128 -5.24 -3.36 7.68
C VAL A 128 -4.57 -3.98 6.46
N ASN A 129 -4.20 -3.15 5.49
CA ASN A 129 -3.36 -3.57 4.38
C ASN A 129 -1.89 -3.40 4.78
N VAL A 130 -1.07 -4.40 4.52
CA VAL A 130 0.34 -4.39 4.92
C VAL A 130 1.23 -4.24 3.69
N ARG A 131 2.14 -3.27 3.73
CA ARG A 131 3.24 -3.15 2.75
C ARG A 131 4.55 -3.48 3.43
N LEU A 132 5.14 -4.61 3.04
CA LEU A 132 6.43 -5.07 3.53
C LEU A 132 7.52 -4.64 2.55
N LYS A 133 8.49 -3.85 3.03
CA LYS A 133 9.62 -3.45 2.21
C LYS A 133 10.71 -4.53 2.28
N VAL A 134 10.75 -5.38 1.25
CA VAL A 134 11.61 -6.56 1.22
C VAL A 134 13.03 -6.27 0.75
N ARG A 135 13.20 -5.43 -0.28
CA ARG A 135 14.51 -5.07 -0.84
C ARG A 135 14.46 -3.69 -1.47
N THR A 136 15.56 -2.95 -1.36
CA THR A 136 15.75 -1.70 -2.13
C THR A 136 16.75 -1.96 -3.27
N VAL A 137 16.30 -1.92 -4.51
CA VAL A 137 17.19 -1.99 -5.67
C VAL A 137 17.67 -0.58 -5.99
N LYS A 138 18.94 -0.31 -5.73
CA LYS A 138 19.56 0.98 -6.07
C LYS A 138 19.83 1.03 -7.58
N GLN A 139 19.65 2.20 -8.19
CA GLN A 139 19.87 2.43 -9.63
C GLN A 139 19.02 1.54 -10.54
N ALA A 140 17.78 1.23 -10.12
CA ALA A 140 16.83 0.53 -10.98
C ALA A 140 16.36 1.45 -12.11
N ILE A 141 16.37 0.93 -13.34
CA ILE A 141 15.76 1.61 -14.47
C ILE A 141 14.27 1.30 -14.46
N VAL A 142 13.45 2.35 -14.43
CA VAL A 142 11.99 2.25 -14.41
C VAL A 142 11.42 2.95 -15.64
N ILE A 143 10.45 2.30 -16.26
CA ILE A 143 9.73 2.82 -17.42
C ILE A 143 8.23 2.83 -17.12
N PRO A 144 7.44 3.72 -17.73
CA PRO A 144 5.98 3.63 -17.65
C PRO A 144 5.51 2.26 -18.18
N ALA A 145 4.61 1.59 -17.46
CA ALA A 145 4.10 0.27 -17.85
C ALA A 145 3.41 0.32 -19.22
N ALA A 146 2.84 1.47 -19.60
CA ALA A 146 2.23 1.70 -20.92
C ALA A 146 3.21 1.60 -22.10
N ALA A 147 4.52 1.76 -21.87
CA ALA A 147 5.54 1.63 -22.92
C ALA A 147 5.89 0.16 -23.23
N VAL A 148 5.52 -0.78 -22.36
CA VAL A 148 5.87 -2.19 -22.50
C VAL A 148 4.96 -2.86 -23.51
N GLN A 149 5.54 -3.53 -24.50
CA GLN A 149 4.83 -4.26 -25.54
C GLN A 149 5.12 -5.76 -25.44
N PHE A 150 4.08 -6.56 -25.69
CA PHE A 150 4.17 -8.01 -25.73
C PHE A 150 3.93 -8.48 -27.17
N GLY A 151 4.82 -9.32 -27.70
CA GLY A 151 4.64 -9.89 -29.04
C GLY A 151 5.26 -11.27 -29.17
N SER A 152 5.27 -11.80 -30.39
CA SER A 152 5.81 -13.13 -30.71
C SER A 152 7.30 -13.31 -30.36
N ARG A 153 8.02 -12.19 -30.19
CA ARG A 153 9.45 -12.10 -29.87
C ARG A 153 9.73 -12.12 -28.35
N GLY A 154 8.69 -12.02 -27.53
CA GLY A 154 8.77 -11.76 -26.09
C GLY A 154 8.36 -10.33 -25.73
N THR A 155 8.89 -9.84 -24.62
CA THR A 155 8.63 -8.47 -24.13
C THR A 155 9.65 -7.51 -24.72
N TYR A 156 9.17 -6.40 -25.28
CA TYR A 156 10.03 -5.40 -25.90
C TYR A 156 9.46 -3.99 -25.70
N ILE A 157 10.29 -2.99 -25.96
CA ILE A 157 9.91 -1.57 -25.95
C ILE A 157 10.40 -0.88 -27.22
N PHE A 158 9.83 0.28 -27.51
CA PHE A 158 10.33 1.19 -28.51
C PHE A 158 11.14 2.29 -27.83
N ILE A 159 12.37 2.50 -28.32
CA ILE A 159 13.24 3.60 -27.92
C ILE A 159 13.44 4.55 -29.10
N ALA A 160 13.68 5.83 -28.82
CA ALA A 160 14.15 6.78 -29.81
C ALA A 160 15.68 6.77 -29.83
N ASN A 161 16.28 6.44 -30.97
CA ASN A 161 17.74 6.50 -31.14
C ASN A 161 18.24 7.96 -31.27
N GLU A 162 19.55 8.18 -31.31
CA GLU A 162 20.16 9.52 -31.48
C GLU A 162 19.74 10.24 -32.77
N LYS A 163 19.21 9.50 -33.75
CA LYS A 163 18.69 10.04 -35.02
C LYS A 163 17.19 10.37 -34.96
N ASN A 164 16.57 10.29 -33.78
CA ASN A 164 15.13 10.40 -33.58
C ASN A 164 14.34 9.39 -34.41
N GLU A 165 14.82 8.16 -34.53
CA GLU A 165 14.11 7.05 -35.17
C GLU A 165 13.73 6.00 -34.12
N ALA A 166 12.58 5.37 -34.33
CA ALA A 166 12.11 4.27 -33.49
C ALA A 166 12.98 3.02 -33.67
N ALA A 167 13.62 2.56 -32.61
CA ALA A 167 14.31 1.28 -32.56
C ALA A 167 13.61 0.36 -31.56
N VAL A 168 13.57 -0.94 -31.86
CA VAL A 168 12.93 -1.93 -30.99
C VAL A 168 13.99 -2.59 -30.13
N ARG A 169 13.71 -2.72 -28.83
CA ARG A 169 14.63 -3.35 -27.89
C ARG A 169 13.91 -4.36 -27.02
N ASP A 170 14.46 -5.57 -26.99
CA ASP A 170 13.95 -6.64 -26.15
C ASP A 170 14.42 -6.42 -24.70
N ILE A 171 13.49 -6.56 -23.76
CA ILE A 171 13.74 -6.27 -22.35
C ILE A 171 13.29 -7.40 -21.44
N VAL A 172 13.97 -7.51 -20.30
CA VAL A 172 13.55 -8.39 -19.21
C VAL A 172 12.93 -7.55 -18.12
N LEU A 173 11.65 -7.79 -17.87
CA LEU A 173 10.87 -7.11 -16.85
C LEU A 173 11.28 -7.51 -15.44
N GLY A 174 11.23 -6.55 -14.53
CA GLY A 174 11.34 -6.73 -13.08
C GLY A 174 10.00 -6.47 -12.37
N PRO A 175 10.03 -6.18 -11.06
CA PRO A 175 8.84 -5.83 -10.29
C PRO A 175 8.14 -4.57 -10.83
N ALA A 176 6.80 -4.59 -10.77
CA ALA A 176 5.93 -3.49 -11.17
C ALA A 176 5.36 -2.76 -9.95
N ASP A 177 5.17 -1.46 -10.08
CA ASP A 177 4.45 -0.60 -9.11
C ASP A 177 3.11 -0.11 -9.70
N GLY A 178 2.48 -0.95 -10.54
CA GLY A 178 1.22 -0.68 -11.25
C GLY A 178 1.33 0.31 -12.42
N ILE A 179 1.87 1.50 -12.17
CA ILE A 179 2.05 2.56 -13.19
C ILE A 179 3.43 2.49 -13.82
N MET A 180 4.43 2.14 -13.01
CA MET A 180 5.83 2.04 -13.42
C MET A 180 6.26 0.57 -13.40
N GLN A 181 7.16 0.23 -14.30
CA GLN A 181 7.70 -1.10 -14.47
C GLN A 181 9.22 -1.05 -14.41
N SER A 182 9.83 -1.86 -13.53
CA SER A 182 11.28 -1.99 -13.48
C SER A 182 11.78 -2.82 -14.66
N VAL A 183 12.89 -2.41 -15.26
CA VAL A 183 13.62 -3.19 -16.28
C VAL A 183 14.88 -3.76 -15.67
N THR A 184 15.02 -5.09 -15.71
CA THR A 184 16.17 -5.81 -15.14
C THR A 184 17.32 -5.91 -16.15
N LYS A 185 17.01 -6.05 -17.45
CA LYS A 185 17.99 -6.12 -18.54
C LYS A 185 17.41 -5.53 -19.82
N GLY A 186 18.29 -5.01 -20.67
CA GLY A 186 17.95 -4.53 -22.01
C GLY A 186 17.70 -3.03 -22.11
N LEU A 187 17.96 -2.25 -21.06
CA LEU A 187 17.89 -0.80 -21.11
C LEU A 187 19.06 -0.21 -20.31
N GLU A 188 19.58 0.91 -20.79
CA GLU A 188 20.59 1.72 -20.10
C GLU A 188 19.97 3.05 -19.64
N GLY A 189 20.56 3.64 -18.59
CA GLY A 189 20.08 4.90 -18.05
C GLY A 189 20.26 6.04 -19.06
N GLY A 190 19.20 6.80 -19.33
CA GLY A 190 19.24 7.96 -20.23
C GLY A 190 18.64 7.73 -21.62
N GLU A 191 18.13 6.52 -21.91
CA GLU A 191 17.45 6.24 -23.18
C GLU A 191 16.00 6.77 -23.18
N ASN A 192 15.58 7.36 -24.30
CA ASN A 192 14.23 7.89 -24.47
C ASN A 192 13.26 6.78 -24.88
N VAL A 193 12.32 6.45 -23.99
CA VAL A 193 11.32 5.41 -24.21
C VAL A 193 10.04 6.02 -24.78
N ILE A 194 9.47 5.36 -25.80
CA ILE A 194 8.24 5.81 -26.46
C ILE A 194 7.05 5.19 -25.74
N VAL A 195 6.17 6.05 -25.20
CA VAL A 195 5.00 5.65 -24.42
C VAL A 195 3.71 5.65 -25.24
N GLU A 196 3.57 6.59 -26.18
CA GLU A 196 2.37 6.79 -26.98
C GLU A 196 2.65 6.64 -28.48
N GLY A 197 1.64 6.20 -29.25
CA GLY A 197 1.74 6.09 -30.71
C GLY A 197 2.43 4.81 -31.22
N VAL A 198 2.68 3.85 -30.33
CA VAL A 198 3.30 2.55 -30.64
C VAL A 198 2.55 1.75 -31.71
N ASP A 199 1.22 1.85 -31.76
CA ASP A 199 0.37 1.12 -32.74
C ASP A 199 0.64 1.51 -34.20
N ARG A 200 1.14 2.73 -34.42
CA ARG A 200 1.48 3.25 -35.76
C ARG A 200 2.98 3.23 -36.01
N LEU A 201 3.78 2.77 -35.06
CA LEU A 201 5.23 2.80 -35.16
C LEU A 201 5.76 1.53 -35.80
N ARG A 202 6.79 1.69 -36.64
CA ARG A 202 7.61 0.59 -37.16
C ARG A 202 9.07 1.00 -36.98
N GLU A 203 9.94 0.01 -36.89
CA GLU A 203 11.38 0.23 -36.79
C GLU A 203 11.87 1.15 -37.92
N GLY A 204 12.69 2.15 -37.57
CA GLY A 204 13.22 3.16 -38.49
C GLY A 204 12.29 4.32 -38.83
N ARG A 205 11.10 4.42 -38.22
CA ARG A 205 10.22 5.58 -38.43
C ARG A 205 10.72 6.80 -37.63
N PRO A 206 10.76 8.01 -38.22
CA PRO A 206 11.10 9.21 -37.47
C PRO A 206 10.03 9.48 -36.39
N VAL A 207 10.50 9.79 -35.19
CA VAL A 207 9.68 10.09 -34.01
C VAL A 207 9.95 11.50 -33.53
N THR A 208 8.89 12.25 -33.26
CA THR A 208 9.02 13.55 -32.62
C THR A 208 8.94 13.34 -31.12
N LEU A 209 10.03 13.66 -30.41
CA LEU A 209 10.06 13.62 -28.96
C LEU A 209 9.13 14.71 -28.40
N VAL A 210 7.97 14.32 -27.90
CA VAL A 210 7.16 15.17 -27.03
C VAL A 210 7.57 14.83 -25.60
N THR A 211 8.42 15.65 -25.01
CA THR A 211 8.76 15.50 -23.58
C THR A 211 7.55 15.99 -22.79
N GLY A 212 6.59 15.10 -22.53
CA GLY A 212 5.57 15.35 -21.52
C GLY A 212 6.26 15.37 -20.15
N PRO A 213 5.92 16.31 -19.26
CA PRO A 213 6.43 16.24 -17.89
C PRO A 213 5.97 14.92 -17.29
N GLY A 214 6.92 14.07 -16.89
CA GLY A 214 6.71 12.90 -16.04
C GLY A 214 6.30 13.30 -14.61
N GLY A 215 5.34 14.20 -14.49
CA GLY A 215 4.72 14.64 -13.25
C GLY A 215 3.24 14.33 -13.32
N VAL A 216 2.75 13.62 -12.31
CA VAL A 216 1.34 13.36 -12.06
C VAL A 216 0.60 14.70 -12.01
N GLY A 217 -0.03 15.09 -13.12
CA GLY A 217 -0.98 16.19 -13.19
C GLY A 217 -2.40 15.65 -12.98
N PRO A 218 -3.25 16.35 -12.21
CA PRO A 218 -4.55 15.81 -11.80
C PRO A 218 -5.47 15.59 -13.00
N ALA A 219 -6.31 14.56 -12.86
CA ALA A 219 -7.30 14.12 -13.83
C ALA A 219 -8.14 15.29 -14.39
N PRO A 220 -8.59 15.22 -15.66
CA PRO A 220 -9.42 16.26 -16.25
C PRO A 220 -10.76 16.32 -15.52
N THR A 221 -11.10 17.50 -15.00
CA THR A 221 -12.42 17.77 -14.42
C THR A 221 -13.47 17.72 -15.54
N PRO A 222 -14.60 17.00 -15.36
CA PRO A 222 -15.71 17.03 -16.31
C PRO A 222 -16.29 18.45 -16.43
N GLY A 223 -16.56 18.85 -17.67
CA GLY A 223 -16.89 20.22 -18.04
C GLY A 223 -18.06 20.84 -17.30
N ALA A 224 -17.95 22.15 -17.10
CA ALA A 224 -19.07 23.02 -16.76
C ALA A 224 -19.40 23.97 -17.93
N PRO A 225 -20.68 24.35 -18.12
CA PRO A 225 -21.20 24.90 -19.37
C PRO A 225 -20.97 26.41 -19.49
N GLY A 226 -20.96 26.88 -20.75
CA GLY A 226 -20.64 28.24 -21.13
C GLY A 226 -21.49 29.35 -20.49
N ALA A 227 -20.82 30.49 -20.28
CA ALA A 227 -21.43 31.75 -19.90
C ALA A 227 -21.52 32.71 -21.12
N PRO A 228 -22.48 33.65 -21.13
CA PRO A 228 -22.94 34.34 -22.33
C PRO A 228 -22.12 35.59 -22.64
N GLY A 229 -21.91 35.85 -23.94
CA GLY A 229 -21.24 37.05 -24.44
C GLY A 229 -22.02 38.32 -24.15
N ALA A 230 -21.37 39.24 -23.43
CA ALA A 230 -21.81 40.62 -23.23
C ALA A 230 -21.34 41.49 -24.40
N GLY A 231 -22.24 42.34 -24.86
CA GLY A 231 -22.12 43.12 -26.08
C GLY A 231 -21.12 44.27 -26.04
N LYS A 232 -20.76 44.71 -27.24
CA LYS A 232 -20.28 46.06 -27.52
C LYS A 232 -20.88 46.50 -28.84
N GLY A 233 -21.78 47.47 -28.77
CA GLY A 233 -22.37 48.11 -29.93
C GLY A 233 -21.53 49.28 -30.42
N GLU A 234 -21.67 49.59 -31.70
CA GLU A 234 -21.62 50.96 -32.22
C GLU A 234 -22.31 50.96 -33.59
N GLY A 235 -23.26 51.88 -33.77
CA GLY A 235 -24.13 51.94 -34.93
C GLY A 235 -23.76 53.02 -35.94
N LYS A 236 -24.35 52.95 -37.14
CA LYS A 236 -24.86 54.11 -37.90
C LYS A 236 -25.57 53.69 -39.19
N GLY A 237 -26.68 54.39 -39.46
CA GLY A 237 -27.29 54.59 -40.79
C GLY A 237 -28.21 53.44 -41.24
N GLY A 238 -29.47 53.61 -41.59
CA GLY A 238 -30.17 54.82 -42.03
C GLY A 238 -30.91 54.52 -43.33
N LYS A 239 -32.23 54.27 -43.22
CA LYS A 239 -33.30 54.52 -44.22
C LYS A 239 -33.24 53.85 -45.61
N LYS A 240 -34.37 53.17 -45.91
CA LYS A 240 -35.26 53.30 -47.11
C LYS A 240 -35.48 52.03 -47.96
N LYS A 241 -36.78 51.68 -48.01
CA LYS A 241 -37.64 51.42 -49.17
C LYS A 241 -37.58 50.06 -49.92
N LYS A 242 -38.82 49.56 -50.06
CA LYS A 242 -39.51 49.02 -51.25
C LYS A 242 -39.32 47.54 -51.60
N GLU A 243 -40.47 46.85 -51.56
CA GLU A 243 -41.11 46.09 -52.66
C GLU A 243 -40.38 44.78 -52.99
N LYS A 244 -41.03 43.63 -53.01
CA LYS A 244 -42.34 43.34 -53.60
C LYS A 244 -42.92 42.06 -52.97
#